data_AF-A0A7C7WXZ8-F1
#
_entry.id   AF-A0A7C7WXZ8-F1
#
_cell.length_a   1.000
_cell.length_b   1.000
_cell.length_c   1.000
_cell.angle_alpha   90.00
_cell.angle_beta   90.00
_cell.angle_gamma   90.00
#
_symmetry.space_group_name_H-M   'P 1'
#
loop_
_entity.id
_entity.type
_entity.pdbx_description
1 polymer ?
#
loop_
_entity_poly.entity_id
_entity_poly.type
_entity_poly.pdbx_seq_one_letter_code
_entity_poly.pdbx_strand_id
1 'polypeptide(L)'
;MNKILQLLKERGSAILSIVVGIGLLITAGATQRLWLPQLQRLTGNSPSSEEAEVHDHDEGNQGDTLQLSSAARKNIGLWTRVVRTQTFTKTVSVPAMIVERPGRSQVEITAPLTGIVTRVYPIEGEAIQPGQPLFDLRLTHEDLVNSQRDFLQSAENLDVVKKEIMRLESAGEGIIAGRRVIEHKYEQQKIEAALHAQKQGLLLHGLNEQQIDQILASRRLLPMLTVTAPPFDEDAHDHHVEHLYHVQSILVKRGQSLAAGQALAVLADHCLLYVEGQAFEDDAERLIQASREHWLIDVSDVADDRSQEAMKLQVFYVADHVDQVSRALRFYLSIPNEIIRDDKDDEHRFVAWQFRPGQRMEVKIPLGEPWTNQIVLPPEAVVNEGAEAFVFEQTDRDHFDRVEVHVIYQDKDTVVIENDGELIGSTLAMSGAYQMHLAIKNKMGGGVDPHAGHTH
;
A
#
# COMPACT_ATOMS: atom_id res chain seq x y z
N MET A 1 -32.55 -36.40 -11.97
CA MET A 1 -33.67 -35.94 -12.83
C MET A 1 -33.69 -34.42 -13.05
N ASN A 2 -33.25 -33.57 -12.10
CA ASN A 2 -33.32 -32.11 -12.24
C ASN A 2 -32.29 -31.46 -13.18
N LYS A 3 -31.17 -32.12 -13.52
CA LYS A 3 -30.15 -31.54 -14.44
C LYS A 3 -30.53 -31.58 -15.92
N ILE A 4 -31.40 -32.50 -16.33
CA ILE A 4 -31.81 -32.65 -17.75
C ILE A 4 -32.94 -31.66 -18.10
N LEU A 5 -33.83 -31.34 -17.16
CA LEU A 5 -34.88 -30.34 -17.35
C LEU A 5 -34.34 -28.90 -17.45
N GLN A 6 -33.19 -28.62 -16.83
CA GLN A 6 -32.59 -27.28 -16.86
C GLN A 6 -31.92 -26.99 -18.21
N LEU A 7 -31.26 -27.98 -18.82
CA LEU A 7 -30.63 -27.87 -20.15
C LEU A 7 -31.65 -27.74 -21.30
N LEU A 8 -32.86 -28.28 -21.14
CA LEU A 8 -33.94 -28.13 -22.14
C LEU A 8 -34.59 -26.73 -22.09
N LYS A 9 -34.55 -26.05 -20.94
CA LYS A 9 -35.16 -24.71 -20.77
C LYS A 9 -34.28 -23.59 -21.34
N GLU A 10 -32.95 -23.71 -21.25
CA GLU A 10 -32.02 -22.73 -21.83
C GLU A 10 -31.95 -22.82 -23.36
N ARG A 11 -31.99 -24.03 -23.93
CA ARG A 11 -31.98 -24.20 -25.40
C ARG A 11 -33.27 -23.75 -26.07
N GLY A 12 -34.42 -23.83 -25.37
CA GLY A 12 -35.70 -23.34 -25.90
C GLY A 12 -35.78 -21.81 -26.02
N SER A 13 -35.13 -21.07 -25.12
CA SER A 13 -35.18 -19.59 -25.14
C SER A 13 -34.29 -18.98 -26.24
N ALA A 14 -33.15 -19.61 -26.51
CA ALA A 14 -32.22 -19.19 -27.57
C ALA A 14 -32.81 -19.38 -28.98
N ILE A 15 -33.58 -20.44 -29.20
CA ILE A 15 -34.20 -20.71 -30.50
C ILE A 15 -35.37 -19.74 -30.75
N LEU A 16 -36.13 -19.39 -29.71
CA LEU A 16 -37.26 -18.47 -29.84
C LEU A 16 -36.81 -17.02 -30.15
N SER A 17 -35.69 -16.59 -29.59
CA SER A 17 -35.14 -15.24 -29.81
C SER A 17 -34.55 -15.05 -31.21
N ILE A 18 -33.95 -16.09 -31.79
CA ILE A 18 -33.44 -16.05 -33.18
C ILE A 18 -34.60 -15.99 -34.19
N VAL A 19 -35.70 -16.72 -33.96
CA VAL A 19 -36.87 -16.69 -34.84
C VAL A 19 -37.59 -15.34 -34.82
N VAL A 20 -37.66 -14.67 -33.64
CA VAL A 20 -38.23 -13.32 -33.54
C VAL A 20 -37.35 -12.27 -34.22
N GLY A 21 -36.02 -12.38 -34.12
CA GLY A 21 -35.08 -11.48 -34.81
C GLY A 21 -35.16 -11.56 -36.33
N ILE A 22 -35.29 -12.78 -36.88
CA ILE A 22 -35.43 -12.99 -38.32
C ILE A 22 -36.80 -12.52 -38.81
N GLY A 23 -37.87 -12.70 -38.02
CA GLY A 23 -39.20 -12.18 -38.33
C GLY A 23 -39.24 -10.65 -38.43
N LEU A 24 -38.56 -9.94 -37.51
CA LEU A 24 -38.48 -8.47 -37.53
C LEU A 24 -37.73 -7.93 -38.74
N LEU A 25 -36.64 -8.58 -39.16
CA LEU A 25 -35.86 -8.19 -40.35
C LEU A 25 -36.65 -8.37 -41.65
N ILE A 26 -37.46 -9.42 -41.76
CA ILE A 26 -38.31 -9.66 -42.94
C ILE A 26 -39.46 -8.64 -42.99
N THR A 27 -40.05 -8.26 -41.86
CA THR A 27 -41.09 -7.22 -41.81
C THR A 27 -40.55 -5.82 -42.10
N ALA A 28 -39.30 -5.51 -41.72
CA ALA A 28 -38.66 -4.24 -42.01
C ALA A 28 -38.29 -4.10 -43.50
N GLY A 29 -37.90 -5.20 -44.17
CA GLY A 29 -37.65 -5.19 -45.62
C GLY A 29 -38.91 -5.03 -46.47
N ALA A 30 -40.05 -5.59 -46.02
CA ALA A 30 -41.31 -5.54 -46.77
C ALA A 30 -42.02 -4.17 -46.73
N THR A 31 -41.74 -3.33 -45.73
CA THR A 31 -42.38 -2.01 -45.54
C THR A 31 -41.55 -0.84 -46.05
N GLN A 32 -40.34 -1.07 -46.60
CA GLN A 32 -39.46 -0.02 -47.13
C GLN A 32 -40.15 0.89 -48.18
N ARG A 33 -41.08 0.35 -48.98
CA ARG A 33 -41.82 1.14 -49.99
C ARG A 33 -42.81 2.16 -49.42
N LEU A 34 -43.19 2.05 -48.14
CA LEU A 34 -44.12 2.96 -47.49
C LEU A 34 -43.42 4.15 -46.79
N TRP A 35 -42.16 4.00 -46.37
CA TRP A 35 -41.45 5.03 -45.60
C TRP A 35 -40.37 5.79 -46.37
N LEU A 36 -39.84 5.25 -47.49
CA LEU A 36 -38.86 5.96 -48.33
C LEU A 36 -39.31 7.35 -48.86
N PRO A 37 -40.58 7.57 -49.29
CA PRO A 37 -40.97 8.86 -49.86
C PRO A 37 -41.17 9.98 -48.81
N GLN A 38 -41.23 9.65 -47.51
CA GLN A 38 -41.24 10.66 -46.44
C GLN A 38 -39.84 11.14 -46.05
N LEU A 39 -38.82 10.28 -46.17
CA LEU A 39 -37.42 10.64 -45.94
C LEU A 39 -36.85 11.57 -47.03
N GLN A 40 -37.30 11.44 -48.27
CA GLN A 40 -36.91 12.34 -49.38
C GLN A 40 -37.56 13.73 -49.31
N ARG A 41 -38.59 13.93 -48.48
CA ARG A 41 -39.17 15.27 -48.25
C ARG A 41 -38.44 16.07 -47.16
N LEU A 42 -37.54 15.45 -46.40
CA LEU A 42 -36.73 16.12 -45.38
C LEU A 42 -35.38 16.64 -45.90
N THR A 43 -35.04 16.41 -47.17
CA THR A 43 -33.75 16.79 -47.78
C THR A 43 -33.87 17.79 -48.94
N GLY A 44 -35.06 18.35 -49.20
CA GLY A 44 -35.25 19.38 -50.23
C GLY A 44 -35.65 20.71 -49.62
N ASN A 45 -34.69 21.61 -49.40
CA ASN A 45 -34.97 23.03 -49.23
C ASN A 45 -33.78 23.87 -49.74
N SER A 46 -33.92 24.43 -50.94
CA SER A 46 -33.09 25.56 -51.39
C SER A 46 -33.47 26.84 -50.65
N PRO A 47 -32.55 27.81 -50.58
CA PRO A 47 -32.94 29.16 -50.95
C PRO A 47 -31.97 29.83 -51.95
N SER A 48 -32.61 30.56 -52.86
CA SER A 48 -32.21 31.79 -53.56
C SER A 48 -30.74 32.12 -53.84
N SER A 49 -30.49 32.33 -55.13
CA SER A 49 -29.44 33.14 -55.74
C SER A 49 -29.39 34.57 -55.20
N GLU A 50 -28.18 35.04 -54.85
CA GLU A 50 -27.76 36.43 -55.07
C GLU A 50 -26.22 36.52 -55.11
N GLU A 51 -25.77 37.10 -56.21
CA GLU A 51 -24.53 37.86 -56.46
C GLU A 51 -23.16 37.19 -56.34
N ALA A 52 -22.48 37.18 -57.49
CA ALA A 52 -21.10 36.79 -57.68
C ALA A 52 -20.17 37.95 -57.31
N GLU A 53 -19.34 37.76 -56.29
CA GLU A 53 -18.07 38.47 -56.15
C GLU A 53 -16.92 37.50 -56.37
N VAL A 54 -16.08 37.86 -57.34
CA VAL A 54 -14.81 37.20 -57.63
C VAL A 54 -13.87 37.54 -56.48
N HIS A 55 -13.57 36.54 -55.64
CA HIS A 55 -12.46 36.60 -54.70
C HIS A 55 -11.33 35.71 -55.21
N ASP A 56 -10.18 36.35 -55.39
CA ASP A 56 -8.90 35.77 -55.75
C ASP A 56 -8.58 34.52 -54.91
N HIS A 57 -8.05 33.51 -55.57
CA HIS A 57 -7.42 32.37 -54.94
C HIS A 57 -6.16 32.84 -54.21
N ASP A 58 -6.26 32.98 -52.89
CA ASP A 58 -5.08 32.94 -52.02
C ASP A 58 -4.90 31.47 -51.58
N GLU A 59 -3.85 30.83 -52.10
CA GLU A 59 -3.42 29.48 -51.70
C GLU A 59 -2.85 29.52 -50.28
N GLY A 60 -3.72 29.67 -49.29
CA GLY A 60 -3.39 29.52 -47.88
C GLY A 60 -3.86 28.16 -47.36
N ASN A 61 -2.96 27.18 -47.32
CA ASN A 61 -2.98 25.92 -46.55
C ASN A 61 -4.30 25.49 -45.83
N GLN A 62 -5.42 25.33 -46.55
CA GLN A 62 -6.73 24.94 -45.95
C GLN A 62 -6.79 23.48 -45.44
N GLY A 63 -5.67 22.76 -45.52
CA GLY A 63 -5.56 21.37 -45.09
C GLY A 63 -5.42 21.20 -43.57
N ASP A 64 -4.81 22.17 -42.89
CA ASP A 64 -4.38 21.96 -41.50
C ASP A 64 -5.36 22.48 -40.44
N THR A 65 -6.44 23.16 -40.83
CA THR A 65 -7.46 23.69 -39.92
C THR A 65 -8.69 22.79 -39.82
N LEU A 66 -9.07 22.46 -38.58
CA LEU A 66 -10.21 21.65 -38.22
C LEU A 66 -11.21 22.44 -37.36
N GLN A 67 -12.48 22.48 -37.79
CA GLN A 67 -13.57 22.99 -36.97
C GLN A 67 -14.32 21.84 -36.27
N LEU A 68 -14.48 21.91 -34.95
CA LEU A 68 -15.14 20.89 -34.13
C LEU A 68 -16.42 21.39 -33.45
N SER A 69 -17.53 20.72 -33.75
CA SER A 69 -18.79 20.97 -33.04
C SER A 69 -18.65 20.75 -31.53
N SER A 70 -19.52 21.39 -30.75
CA SER A 70 -19.55 21.20 -29.28
C SER A 70 -19.83 19.75 -28.88
N ALA A 71 -20.62 19.02 -29.67
CA ALA A 71 -20.88 17.59 -29.48
C ALA A 71 -19.62 16.75 -29.76
N ALA A 72 -18.88 17.03 -30.85
CA ALA A 72 -17.65 16.33 -31.19
C ALA A 72 -16.58 16.49 -30.09
N ARG A 73 -16.40 17.72 -29.58
CA ARG A 73 -15.46 18.00 -28.48
C ARG A 73 -15.78 17.21 -27.22
N LYS A 74 -17.06 17.12 -26.85
CA LYS A 74 -17.49 16.30 -25.72
C LYS A 74 -17.28 14.81 -25.96
N ASN A 75 -17.56 14.32 -27.17
CA ASN A 75 -17.42 12.90 -27.50
C ASN A 75 -15.98 12.40 -27.45
N ILE A 76 -15.01 13.24 -27.80
CA ILE A 76 -13.58 12.89 -27.73
C ILE A 76 -12.94 13.21 -26.38
N GLY A 77 -13.72 13.70 -25.41
CA GLY A 77 -13.20 14.09 -24.09
C GLY A 77 -12.18 15.23 -24.15
N LEU A 78 -12.33 16.16 -25.11
CA LEU A 78 -11.36 17.22 -25.34
C LEU A 78 -11.24 18.14 -24.12
N TRP A 79 -10.03 18.27 -23.61
CA TRP A 79 -9.65 19.38 -22.75
C TRP A 79 -8.41 20.07 -23.31
N THR A 80 -8.29 21.37 -23.05
CA THR A 80 -7.20 22.19 -23.57
C THR A 80 -6.47 22.87 -22.42
N ARG A 81 -5.20 23.21 -22.64
CA ARG A 81 -4.39 23.91 -21.63
C ARG A 81 -3.41 24.84 -22.33
N VAL A 82 -3.23 26.01 -21.73
CA VAL A 82 -2.21 26.97 -22.15
C VAL A 82 -0.83 26.38 -21.92
N VAL A 83 -0.03 26.32 -22.97
CA VAL A 83 1.33 25.77 -22.92
C VAL A 83 2.24 26.69 -22.14
N ARG A 84 3.04 26.09 -21.27
CA ARG A 84 4.10 26.74 -20.53
C ARG A 84 5.32 25.85 -20.57
N THR A 85 6.49 26.47 -20.46
CA THR A 85 7.72 25.73 -20.26
C THR A 85 7.72 25.03 -18.91
N GLN A 86 8.27 23.83 -18.87
CA GLN A 86 8.40 23.00 -17.69
C GLN A 86 9.79 22.40 -17.64
N THR A 87 10.22 22.03 -16.44
CA THR A 87 11.39 21.19 -16.25
C THR A 87 10.94 19.73 -16.26
N PHE A 88 11.56 18.92 -17.10
CA PHE A 88 11.27 17.49 -17.21
C PHE A 88 12.49 16.67 -16.83
N THR A 89 12.31 15.68 -15.96
CA THR A 89 13.35 14.69 -15.67
C THR A 89 12.89 13.36 -16.23
N LYS A 90 13.71 12.78 -17.12
CA LYS A 90 13.47 11.43 -17.64
C LYS A 90 13.46 10.44 -16.48
N THR A 91 12.60 9.42 -16.50
CA THR A 91 12.57 8.39 -15.45
C THR A 91 12.60 6.98 -16.02
N VAL A 92 12.99 6.01 -15.19
CA VAL A 92 12.79 4.58 -15.43
C VAL A 92 11.77 4.07 -14.42
N SER A 93 10.75 3.39 -14.92
CA SER A 93 9.77 2.71 -14.08
C SER A 93 10.31 1.35 -13.65
N VAL A 94 10.30 1.13 -12.34
CA VAL A 94 10.69 -0.13 -11.71
C VAL A 94 9.50 -0.67 -10.90
N PRO A 95 9.10 -1.94 -11.12
CA PRO A 95 8.11 -2.57 -10.26
C PRO A 95 8.67 -2.77 -8.86
N ALA A 96 7.86 -2.47 -7.87
CA ALA A 96 8.19 -2.60 -6.47
C ALA A 96 7.04 -3.22 -5.67
N MET A 97 7.32 -3.56 -4.42
CA MET A 97 6.32 -4.08 -3.50
C MET A 97 6.55 -3.55 -2.09
N ILE A 98 5.47 -3.36 -1.35
CA ILE A 98 5.55 -3.02 0.07
C ILE A 98 6.00 -4.26 0.84
N VAL A 99 7.00 -4.10 1.70
CA VAL A 99 7.53 -5.15 2.58
C VAL A 99 7.67 -4.63 4.00
N GLU A 100 7.58 -5.55 4.95
CA GLU A 100 7.92 -5.30 6.35
C GLU A 100 9.41 -5.00 6.50
N ARG A 101 9.76 -4.22 7.52
CA ARG A 101 11.17 -3.95 7.86
C ARG A 101 11.77 -5.19 8.51
N PRO A 102 12.74 -5.87 7.88
CA PRO A 102 13.29 -7.10 8.43
C PRO A 102 13.90 -6.86 9.81
N GLY A 103 13.48 -7.65 10.80
CA GLY A 103 13.96 -7.54 12.18
C GLY A 103 13.43 -6.34 12.98
N ARG A 104 12.51 -5.53 12.43
CA ARG A 104 11.91 -4.39 13.15
C ARG A 104 10.38 -4.38 13.15
N SER A 105 9.75 -4.67 12.01
CA SER A 105 8.29 -4.66 11.90
C SER A 105 7.61 -5.85 12.59
N GLN A 106 8.35 -6.92 12.92
CA GLN A 106 7.82 -8.10 13.56
C GLN A 106 8.52 -8.36 14.89
N VAL A 107 7.75 -8.77 15.90
CA VAL A 107 8.23 -9.22 17.19
C VAL A 107 7.67 -10.61 17.46
N GLU A 108 8.58 -11.57 17.62
CA GLU A 108 8.22 -12.94 17.98
C GLU A 108 8.04 -13.06 19.49
N ILE A 109 6.84 -13.45 19.91
CA ILE A 109 6.50 -13.67 21.31
C ILE A 109 6.81 -15.13 21.65
N THR A 110 7.67 -15.35 22.63
CA THR A 110 8.10 -16.69 23.03
C THR A 110 7.64 -17.05 24.44
N ALA A 111 7.57 -18.35 24.72
CA ALA A 111 7.26 -18.87 26.05
C ALA A 111 8.46 -18.60 26.99
N PRO A 112 8.32 -17.78 28.03
CA PRO A 112 9.43 -17.53 28.95
C PRO A 112 9.81 -18.78 29.76
N LEU A 113 8.85 -19.69 29.97
CA LEU A 113 9.01 -20.90 30.78
C LEU A 113 8.24 -22.07 30.17
N THR A 114 8.67 -23.29 30.53
CA THR A 114 7.98 -24.52 30.15
C THR A 114 6.62 -24.62 30.86
N GLY A 115 5.58 -24.91 30.09
CA GLY A 115 4.22 -24.91 30.61
C GLY A 115 3.17 -25.39 29.60
N ILE A 116 1.90 -25.27 29.97
CA ILE A 116 0.76 -25.63 29.13
C ILE A 116 -0.09 -24.38 28.89
N VAL A 117 -0.44 -24.10 27.64
CA VAL A 117 -1.34 -22.98 27.29
C VAL A 117 -2.72 -23.22 27.88
N THR A 118 -3.15 -22.38 28.81
CA THR A 118 -4.49 -22.46 29.40
C THR A 118 -5.48 -21.53 28.70
N ARG A 119 -4.99 -20.38 28.20
CA ARG A 119 -5.78 -19.39 27.49
C ARG A 119 -4.96 -18.70 26.40
N VAL A 120 -5.65 -18.42 25.30
CA VAL A 120 -5.20 -17.52 24.22
C VAL A 120 -6.21 -16.37 24.25
N TYR A 121 -5.74 -15.16 24.50
CA TYR A 121 -6.60 -13.98 24.56
C TYR A 121 -6.88 -13.40 23.17
N PRO A 122 -5.87 -13.16 22.32
CA PRO A 122 -6.11 -12.43 21.09
C PRO A 122 -6.51 -13.36 19.95
N ILE A 123 -7.03 -12.75 18.89
CA ILE A 123 -7.29 -13.37 17.60
C ILE A 123 -6.40 -12.75 16.50
N GLU A 124 -6.17 -13.49 15.41
CA GLU A 124 -5.37 -12.98 14.30
C GLU A 124 -6.02 -11.74 13.67
N GLY A 125 -5.20 -10.72 13.43
CA GLY A 125 -5.60 -9.39 12.96
C GLY A 125 -5.98 -8.40 14.06
N GLU A 126 -6.12 -8.84 15.32
CA GLU A 126 -6.48 -7.95 16.43
C GLU A 126 -5.35 -6.97 16.75
N ALA A 127 -5.71 -5.71 17.01
CA ALA A 127 -4.82 -4.65 17.43
C ALA A 127 -4.52 -4.74 18.93
N ILE A 128 -3.23 -4.71 19.27
CA ILE A 128 -2.72 -4.95 20.62
C ILE A 128 -1.85 -3.79 21.08
N GLN A 129 -2.06 -3.35 22.32
CA GLN A 129 -1.20 -2.39 22.99
C GLN A 129 -0.19 -3.08 23.91
N PRO A 130 1.00 -2.47 24.14
CA PRO A 130 1.94 -2.93 25.14
C PRO A 130 1.28 -3.21 26.51
N GLY A 131 1.68 -4.30 27.14
CA GLY A 131 1.15 -4.74 28.44
C GLY A 131 -0.19 -5.48 28.38
N GLN A 132 -0.89 -5.51 27.24
CA GLN A 132 -2.10 -6.33 27.11
C GLN A 132 -1.78 -7.82 27.20
N PRO A 133 -2.66 -8.63 27.84
CA PRO A 133 -2.46 -10.06 27.98
C PRO A 133 -2.60 -10.79 26.63
N LEU A 134 -1.66 -11.69 26.34
CA LEU A 134 -1.66 -12.52 25.13
C LEU A 134 -1.99 -13.98 25.44
N PHE A 135 -1.30 -14.56 26.42
CA PHE A 135 -1.41 -15.98 26.74
C PHE A 135 -1.36 -16.21 28.24
N ASP A 136 -2.17 -17.14 28.74
CA ASP A 136 -1.96 -17.70 30.06
C ASP A 136 -1.29 -19.07 29.93
N LEU A 137 -0.21 -19.25 30.68
CA LEU A 137 0.59 -20.46 30.73
C LEU A 137 0.51 -21.05 32.13
N ARG A 138 0.10 -22.31 32.26
CA ARG A 138 0.26 -23.07 33.51
C ARG A 138 1.69 -23.58 33.57
N LEU A 139 2.43 -23.15 34.58
CA LEU A 139 3.85 -23.46 34.72
C LEU A 139 4.03 -24.93 35.11
N THR A 140 4.96 -25.60 34.44
CA THR A 140 5.36 -26.99 34.75
C THR A 140 6.87 -27.14 34.87
N HIS A 141 7.60 -26.03 34.94
CA HIS A 141 9.05 -26.02 35.02
C HIS A 141 9.52 -26.37 36.44
N GLU A 142 10.18 -27.53 36.59
CA GLU A 142 10.51 -28.12 37.89
C GLU A 142 11.39 -27.21 38.76
N ASP A 143 12.45 -26.63 38.18
CA ASP A 143 13.41 -25.78 38.91
C ASP A 143 12.75 -24.54 39.51
N LEU A 144 11.79 -23.96 38.79
CA LEU A 144 11.03 -22.83 39.28
C LEU A 144 10.08 -23.24 40.41
N VAL A 145 9.41 -24.39 40.30
CA VAL A 145 8.53 -24.90 41.36
C VAL A 145 9.33 -25.14 42.64
N ASN A 146 10.51 -25.74 42.52
CA ASN A 146 11.43 -25.96 43.65
C ASN A 146 11.90 -24.64 44.27
N SER A 147 12.30 -23.67 43.44
CA SER A 147 12.75 -22.34 43.90
C SER A 147 11.65 -21.59 44.66
N GLN A 148 10.41 -21.62 44.16
CA GLN A 148 9.27 -21.00 44.84
C GLN A 148 8.93 -21.70 46.17
N ARG A 149 9.01 -23.04 46.21
CA ARG A 149 8.80 -23.81 47.44
C ARG A 149 9.83 -23.44 48.49
N ASP A 150 11.10 -23.41 48.12
CA ASP A 150 12.19 -23.15 49.05
C ASP A 150 12.17 -21.70 49.54
N PHE A 151 11.80 -20.75 48.67
CA PHE A 151 11.56 -19.35 49.04
C PHE A 151 10.41 -19.21 50.06
N LEU A 152 9.28 -19.87 49.82
CA LEU A 152 8.13 -19.84 50.72
C LEU A 152 8.45 -20.50 52.07
N GLN A 153 9.17 -21.63 52.06
CA GLN A 153 9.61 -22.31 53.29
C GLN A 153 10.52 -21.42 54.14
N SER A 154 11.48 -20.72 53.52
CA SER A 154 12.33 -19.75 54.22
C SER A 154 11.52 -18.60 54.81
N ALA A 155 10.50 -18.11 54.10
CA ALA A 155 9.63 -17.04 54.57
C ALA A 155 8.81 -17.47 55.80
N GLU A 156 8.24 -18.68 55.78
CA GLU A 156 7.55 -19.25 56.95
C GLU A 156 8.49 -19.44 58.15
N ASN A 157 9.70 -19.95 57.91
CA ASN A 157 10.71 -20.12 58.95
C ASN A 157 11.11 -18.76 59.56
N LEU A 158 11.24 -17.72 58.74
CA LEU A 158 11.53 -16.37 59.20
C LEU A 158 10.43 -15.85 60.14
N ASP A 159 9.17 -16.09 59.81
CA ASP A 159 8.04 -15.66 60.65
C ASP A 159 8.02 -16.38 62.00
N VAL A 160 8.37 -17.66 62.03
CA VAL A 160 8.50 -18.44 63.28
C VAL A 160 9.62 -17.88 64.15
N VAL A 161 10.80 -17.65 63.58
CA VAL A 161 11.96 -17.10 64.31
C VAL A 161 11.65 -15.68 64.83
N LYS A 162 11.02 -14.83 64.01
CA LYS A 162 10.60 -13.48 64.43
C LYS A 162 9.63 -13.52 65.61
N LYS A 163 8.63 -14.41 65.59
CA LYS A 163 7.70 -14.60 66.71
C LYS A 163 8.40 -15.08 67.97
N GLU A 164 9.37 -15.99 67.84
CA GLU A 164 10.14 -16.49 68.99
C GLU A 164 11.04 -15.40 69.59
N ILE A 165 11.68 -14.57 68.76
CA ILE A 165 12.44 -13.40 69.23
C ILE A 165 11.53 -12.44 70.01
N MET A 166 10.37 -12.06 69.45
CA MET A 166 9.41 -11.18 70.13
C MET A 166 8.94 -11.77 71.48
N ARG A 167 8.67 -13.08 71.52
CA ARG A 167 8.28 -13.78 72.75
C ARG A 167 9.39 -13.72 73.80
N LEU A 168 10.63 -14.00 73.42
CA LEU A 168 11.79 -13.97 74.32
C LEU A 168 12.11 -12.56 74.82
N GLU A 169 12.00 -11.54 73.96
CA GLU A 169 12.18 -10.14 74.35
C GLU A 169 11.09 -9.68 75.34
N SER A 170 9.84 -10.16 75.18
CA SER A 170 8.74 -9.84 76.10
C SER A 170 8.80 -10.57 77.46
N ALA A 171 9.56 -11.66 77.56
CA ALA A 171 9.62 -12.51 78.76
C ALA A 171 10.54 -11.99 79.88
N GLY A 172 11.23 -10.85 79.68
CA GLY A 172 12.03 -10.14 80.69
C GLY A 172 13.53 -10.48 80.73
N GLU A 173 14.31 -9.63 81.41
CA GLU A 173 15.78 -9.67 81.43
C GLU A 173 16.35 -10.76 82.35
N GLY A 174 16.61 -11.94 81.77
CA GLY A 174 17.49 -12.95 82.36
C GLY A 174 18.67 -13.25 81.43
N ILE A 175 19.87 -13.50 81.99
CA ILE A 175 21.11 -13.77 81.19
C ILE A 175 20.89 -14.90 80.17
N ILE A 176 20.13 -15.94 80.52
CA ILE A 176 19.81 -17.07 79.64
C ILE A 176 18.86 -16.64 78.51
N ALA A 177 17.89 -15.76 78.78
CA ALA A 177 17.00 -15.21 77.76
C ALA A 177 17.78 -14.32 76.77
N GLY A 178 18.69 -13.47 77.27
CA GLY A 178 19.54 -12.60 76.45
C GLY A 178 20.41 -13.36 75.44
N ARG A 179 21.06 -14.46 75.86
CA ARG A 179 21.85 -15.30 74.95
C ARG A 179 20.99 -15.93 73.84
N ARG A 180 19.81 -16.46 74.19
CA ARG A 180 18.89 -17.09 73.22
C ARG A 180 18.33 -16.07 72.22
N VAL A 181 18.06 -14.84 72.66
CA VAL A 181 17.67 -13.74 71.76
C VAL A 181 18.77 -13.47 70.73
N ILE A 182 20.04 -13.41 71.16
CA ILE A 182 21.16 -13.20 70.24
C ILE A 182 21.30 -14.37 69.24
N GLU A 183 21.20 -15.61 69.72
CA GLU A 183 21.25 -16.82 68.87
C GLU A 183 20.15 -16.80 67.80
N HIS A 184 18.90 -16.52 68.17
CA HIS A 184 17.81 -16.41 67.20
C HIS A 184 17.90 -15.18 66.28
N LYS A 185 18.50 -14.06 66.73
CA LYS A 185 18.78 -12.91 65.85
C LYS A 185 19.79 -13.26 64.75
N TYR A 186 20.82 -14.04 65.07
CA TYR A 186 21.74 -14.56 64.03
C TYR A 186 21.04 -15.53 63.08
N GLU A 187 20.15 -16.38 63.59
CA GLU A 187 19.32 -17.26 62.77
C GLU A 187 18.41 -16.46 61.82
N GLN A 188 17.75 -15.40 62.32
CA GLN A 188 16.94 -14.48 61.52
C GLN A 188 17.78 -13.89 60.37
N GLN A 189 18.96 -13.34 60.68
CA GLN A 189 19.86 -12.76 59.66
C GLN A 189 20.26 -13.78 58.59
N LYS A 190 20.53 -15.02 58.98
CA LYS A 190 20.88 -16.10 58.05
C LYS A 190 19.70 -16.42 57.11
N ILE A 191 18.48 -16.48 57.63
CA ILE A 191 17.28 -16.75 56.83
C ILE A 191 16.99 -15.56 55.90
N GLU A 192 17.15 -14.31 56.36
CA GLU A 192 16.97 -13.12 55.53
C GLU A 192 17.97 -13.07 54.37
N ALA A 193 19.23 -13.43 54.61
CA ALA A 193 20.24 -13.56 53.55
C ALA A 193 19.86 -14.65 52.52
N ALA A 194 19.35 -15.79 52.98
CA ALA A 194 18.88 -16.86 52.10
C ALA A 194 17.66 -16.43 51.27
N LEU A 195 16.68 -15.74 51.87
CA LEU A 195 15.53 -15.19 51.16
C LEU A 195 15.95 -14.18 50.10
N HIS A 196 16.93 -13.32 50.39
CA HIS A 196 17.45 -12.39 49.40
C HIS A 196 18.06 -13.14 48.20
N ALA A 197 18.89 -14.15 48.44
CA ALA A 197 19.47 -14.98 47.37
C ALA A 197 18.39 -15.73 46.56
N GLN A 198 17.39 -16.30 47.23
CA GLN A 198 16.26 -17.00 46.60
C GLN A 198 15.40 -16.03 45.77
N LYS A 199 15.15 -14.80 46.24
CA LYS A 199 14.47 -13.75 45.48
C LYS A 199 15.22 -13.44 44.19
N GLN A 200 16.54 -13.29 44.24
CA GLN A 200 17.35 -13.07 43.04
C GLN A 200 17.27 -14.26 42.06
N GLY A 201 17.26 -15.50 42.57
CA GLY A 201 17.04 -16.69 41.74
C GLY A 201 15.69 -16.67 41.02
N LEU A 202 14.61 -16.31 41.71
CA LEU A 202 13.27 -16.20 41.10
C LEU A 202 13.21 -15.11 40.00
N LEU A 203 13.87 -13.97 40.20
CA LEU A 203 13.99 -12.93 39.17
C LEU A 203 14.72 -13.46 37.92
N LEU A 204 15.81 -14.21 38.11
CA LEU A 204 16.56 -14.83 37.00
C LEU A 204 15.74 -15.91 36.26
N HIS A 205 14.78 -16.55 36.92
CA HIS A 205 13.81 -17.45 36.29
C HIS A 205 12.66 -16.71 35.57
N GLY A 206 12.69 -15.37 35.51
CA GLY A 206 11.75 -14.56 34.73
C GLY A 206 10.51 -14.08 35.48
N LEU A 207 10.45 -14.25 36.81
CA LEU A 207 9.41 -13.60 37.62
C LEU A 207 9.74 -12.12 37.81
N ASN A 208 8.72 -11.28 37.90
CA ASN A 208 8.90 -9.88 38.29
C ASN A 208 8.73 -9.69 39.82
N GLU A 209 9.11 -8.52 40.34
CA GLU A 209 9.03 -8.26 41.78
C GLU A 209 7.60 -8.34 42.34
N GLN A 210 6.62 -7.85 41.58
CA GLN A 210 5.21 -7.87 41.99
C GLN A 210 4.70 -9.30 42.17
N GLN A 211 5.09 -10.21 41.28
CA GLN A 211 4.79 -11.63 41.35
C GLN A 211 5.44 -12.28 42.58
N ILE A 212 6.70 -11.97 42.86
CA ILE A 212 7.40 -12.50 44.04
C ILE A 212 6.74 -12.01 45.33
N ASP A 213 6.39 -10.73 45.40
CA ASP A 213 5.69 -10.16 46.55
C ASP A 213 4.30 -10.80 46.74
N GLN A 214 3.62 -11.16 45.64
CA GLN A 214 2.36 -11.89 45.68
C GLN A 214 2.51 -13.31 46.25
N ILE A 215 3.63 -13.99 46.01
CA ILE A 215 3.93 -15.29 46.64
C ILE A 215 4.01 -15.11 48.17
N LEU A 216 4.71 -14.08 48.65
CA LEU A 216 4.83 -13.79 50.08
C LEU A 216 3.50 -13.35 50.71
N ALA A 217 2.70 -12.54 50.01
CA ALA A 217 1.42 -12.06 50.52
C ALA A 217 0.36 -13.17 50.57
N SER A 218 0.29 -14.01 49.53
CA SER A 218 -0.72 -15.06 49.42
C SER A 218 -0.33 -16.39 50.05
N ARG A 219 0.97 -16.58 50.34
CA ARG A 219 1.57 -17.86 50.79
C ARG A 219 1.24 -19.03 49.87
N ARG A 220 1.23 -18.77 48.56
CA ARG A 220 0.96 -19.76 47.52
C ARG A 220 1.98 -19.62 46.40
N LEU A 221 2.35 -20.76 45.82
CA LEU A 221 3.14 -20.81 44.59
C LEU A 221 2.32 -20.19 43.45
N LEU A 222 2.98 -19.50 42.52
CA LEU A 222 2.38 -19.01 41.29
C LEU A 222 2.20 -20.17 40.30
N PRO A 223 0.97 -20.60 40.02
CA PRO A 223 0.72 -21.73 39.13
C PRO A 223 0.62 -21.30 37.67
N MET A 224 0.39 -20.01 37.41
CA MET A 224 0.12 -19.45 36.10
C MET A 224 0.98 -18.21 35.87
N LEU A 225 1.36 -18.02 34.62
CA LEU A 225 2.05 -16.85 34.12
C LEU A 225 1.30 -16.31 32.91
N THR A 226 1.01 -15.01 32.93
CA THR A 226 0.44 -14.31 31.79
C THR A 226 1.57 -13.69 30.99
N VAL A 227 1.68 -14.07 29.72
CA VAL A 227 2.57 -13.44 28.74
C VAL A 227 1.83 -12.24 28.16
N THR A 228 2.44 -11.07 28.22
CA THR A 228 1.85 -9.81 27.73
C THR A 228 2.60 -9.29 26.51
N ALA A 229 1.98 -8.39 25.76
CA ALA A 229 2.65 -7.68 24.68
C ALA A 229 3.82 -6.83 25.22
N PRO A 230 4.99 -6.87 24.56
CA PRO A 230 6.15 -6.09 24.99
C PRO A 230 5.93 -4.59 24.73
N PRO A 231 6.74 -3.72 25.36
CA PRO A 231 6.84 -2.32 24.92
C PRO A 231 7.34 -2.24 23.48
N PHE A 232 6.99 -1.15 22.80
CA PHE A 232 7.59 -0.82 21.50
C PHE A 232 9.09 -0.59 21.67
N ASP A 233 9.85 -0.87 20.61
CA ASP A 233 11.27 -0.53 20.59
C ASP A 233 11.42 1.00 20.54
N GLU A 234 12.22 1.57 21.45
CA GLU A 234 12.46 3.01 21.53
C GLU A 234 13.52 3.44 20.48
N ASP A 235 13.29 3.12 19.21
CA ASP A 235 14.13 3.60 18.12
C ASP A 235 13.85 5.10 17.89
N ALA A 236 14.86 5.95 18.12
CA ALA A 236 14.76 7.42 18.16
C ALA A 236 14.28 8.13 16.86
N HIS A 237 13.99 7.37 15.80
CA HIS A 237 13.67 7.90 14.47
C HIS A 237 12.16 7.91 14.15
N ASP A 238 11.33 7.22 14.94
CA ASP A 238 9.91 7.00 14.61
C ASP A 238 8.93 7.69 15.61
N HIS A 239 9.43 8.59 16.48
CA HIS A 239 8.63 9.23 17.56
C HIS A 239 7.38 10.01 17.12
N HIS A 240 7.22 10.28 15.83
CA HIS A 240 6.07 10.99 15.27
C HIS A 240 5.02 10.08 14.63
N VAL A 241 5.23 8.76 14.64
CA VAL A 241 4.32 7.79 14.03
C VAL A 241 3.54 7.04 15.11
N GLU A 242 2.24 6.84 14.90
CA GLU A 242 1.41 6.06 15.82
C GLU A 242 1.79 4.57 15.73
N HIS A 243 2.42 4.07 16.79
CA HIS A 243 2.76 2.65 16.93
C HIS A 243 1.59 1.84 17.45
N LEU A 244 1.29 0.73 16.78
CA LEU A 244 0.25 -0.20 17.21
C LEU A 244 0.57 -1.61 16.72
N TYR A 245 0.72 -2.55 17.65
CA TYR A 245 0.85 -3.94 17.27
C TYR A 245 -0.48 -4.46 16.72
N HIS A 246 -0.41 -5.41 15.81
CA HIS A 246 -1.49 -6.33 15.52
C HIS A 246 -0.98 -7.77 15.54
N VAL A 247 -1.87 -8.71 15.85
CA VAL A 247 -1.52 -10.14 15.84
C VAL A 247 -1.43 -10.64 14.41
N GLN A 248 -0.21 -10.88 13.94
CA GLN A 248 0.03 -11.36 12.59
C GLN A 248 -0.25 -12.86 12.46
N SER A 249 0.16 -13.65 13.46
CA SER A 249 -0.11 -15.09 13.51
C SER A 249 -0.07 -15.64 14.92
N ILE A 250 -0.89 -16.67 15.18
CA ILE A 250 -0.87 -17.42 16.44
C ILE A 250 -0.36 -18.83 16.17
N LEU A 251 0.78 -19.18 16.79
CA LEU A 251 1.51 -20.42 16.51
C LEU A 251 1.13 -21.58 17.46
N VAL A 252 0.35 -21.29 18.50
CA VAL A 252 0.00 -22.24 19.57
C VAL A 252 -1.49 -22.41 19.74
N LYS A 253 -1.88 -23.54 20.35
CA LYS A 253 -3.28 -23.86 20.66
C LYS A 253 -3.48 -24.01 22.16
N ARG A 254 -4.69 -23.70 22.62
CA ARG A 254 -5.11 -23.99 24.00
C ARG A 254 -4.95 -25.48 24.31
N GLY A 255 -4.32 -25.80 25.43
CA GLY A 255 -4.00 -27.14 25.88
C GLY A 255 -2.65 -27.68 25.39
N GLN A 256 -1.95 -26.96 24.51
CA GLN A 256 -0.63 -27.37 24.02
C GLN A 256 0.43 -27.25 25.12
N SER A 257 1.31 -28.24 25.21
CA SER A 257 2.53 -28.18 26.02
C SER A 257 3.62 -27.43 25.26
N LEU A 258 4.33 -26.54 25.95
CA LEU A 258 5.34 -25.65 25.40
C LEU A 258 6.66 -25.84 26.13
N ALA A 259 7.76 -25.79 25.39
CA ALA A 259 9.09 -25.62 25.94
C ALA A 259 9.41 -24.14 26.13
N ALA A 260 10.33 -23.81 27.05
CA ALA A 260 10.88 -22.46 27.15
C ALA A 260 11.55 -22.04 25.84
N GLY A 261 11.35 -20.79 25.43
CA GLY A 261 11.82 -20.24 24.15
C GLY A 261 10.98 -20.62 22.94
N GLN A 262 9.96 -21.48 23.07
CA GLN A 262 9.09 -21.82 21.96
C GLN A 262 8.22 -20.62 21.54
N ALA A 263 8.11 -20.38 20.24
CA ALA A 263 7.26 -19.34 19.67
C ALA A 263 5.77 -19.55 19.99
N LEU A 264 5.11 -18.46 20.40
CA LEU A 264 3.69 -18.40 20.75
C LEU A 264 2.88 -17.69 19.66
N ALA A 265 3.36 -16.52 19.22
CA ALA A 265 2.73 -15.69 18.22
C ALA A 265 3.74 -14.72 17.61
N VAL A 266 3.39 -14.15 16.47
CA VAL A 266 4.10 -13.02 15.87
C VAL A 266 3.20 -11.79 15.96
N LEU A 267 3.69 -10.75 16.61
CA LEU A 267 3.08 -9.42 16.56
C LEU A 267 3.78 -8.61 15.49
N ALA A 268 3.03 -7.78 14.77
CA ALA A 268 3.59 -6.88 13.77
C ALA A 268 3.18 -5.43 14.02
N ASP A 269 4.13 -4.53 13.78
CA ASP A 269 3.95 -3.08 13.77
C ASP A 269 4.26 -2.56 12.36
N HIS A 270 3.22 -2.05 11.70
CA HIS A 270 3.26 -1.60 10.31
C HIS A 270 3.30 -0.07 10.19
N CYS A 271 3.56 0.66 11.30
CA CYS A 271 3.67 2.11 11.31
C CYS A 271 4.70 2.65 10.28
N LEU A 272 5.76 1.89 10.03
CA LEU A 272 6.77 2.19 9.03
C LEU A 272 7.11 0.91 8.26
N LEU A 273 7.05 0.99 6.94
CA LEU A 273 7.30 -0.12 6.00
C LEU A 273 8.38 0.28 5.00
N TYR A 274 8.79 -0.67 4.18
CA TYR A 274 9.64 -0.38 3.01
C TYR A 274 8.90 -0.63 1.71
N VAL A 275 9.24 0.16 0.70
CA VAL A 275 8.98 -0.18 -0.71
C VAL A 275 10.25 -0.84 -1.24
N GLU A 276 10.20 -2.14 -1.50
CA GLU A 276 11.29 -2.93 -2.10
C GLU A 276 11.15 -2.94 -3.62
N GLY A 277 12.15 -2.42 -4.32
CA GLY A 277 12.27 -2.53 -5.78
C GLY A 277 13.57 -3.24 -6.18
N GLN A 278 13.67 -3.59 -7.47
CA GLN A 278 14.86 -4.23 -8.05
C GLN A 278 15.44 -3.37 -9.17
N ALA A 279 16.70 -2.97 -9.05
CA ALA A 279 17.41 -2.18 -10.05
C ALA A 279 18.56 -2.99 -10.65
N PHE A 280 18.76 -2.86 -11.97
CA PHE A 280 19.95 -3.41 -12.62
C PHE A 280 21.19 -2.58 -12.25
N GLU A 281 22.38 -3.11 -12.55
CA GLU A 281 23.68 -2.53 -12.15
C GLU A 281 23.82 -1.04 -12.49
N ASP A 282 23.49 -0.65 -13.73
CA ASP A 282 23.55 0.75 -14.19
C ASP A 282 22.63 1.70 -13.40
N ASP A 283 21.45 1.20 -12.98
CA ASP A 283 20.48 1.98 -12.22
C ASP A 283 20.82 2.01 -10.72
N ALA A 284 21.52 0.98 -10.23
CA ALA A 284 21.92 0.89 -8.83
C ALA A 284 22.98 1.94 -8.46
N GLU A 285 23.94 2.25 -9.34
CA GLU A 285 24.90 3.33 -9.10
C GLU A 285 24.20 4.67 -8.88
N ARG A 286 23.15 4.94 -9.67
CA ARG A 286 22.32 6.14 -9.53
C ARG A 286 21.53 6.13 -8.23
N LEU A 287 20.95 5.00 -7.85
CA LEU A 287 20.23 4.87 -6.57
C LEU A 287 21.15 5.04 -5.37
N ILE A 288 22.41 4.60 -5.46
CA ILE A 288 23.42 4.82 -4.42
C ILE A 288 23.73 6.32 -4.30
N GLN A 289 23.88 7.03 -5.42
CA GLN A 289 24.04 8.48 -5.41
C GLN A 289 22.79 9.18 -4.84
N ALA A 290 21.60 8.76 -5.29
CA ALA A 290 20.31 9.27 -4.82
C ALA A 290 20.12 9.09 -3.31
N SER A 291 20.57 7.97 -2.75
CA SER A 291 20.55 7.73 -1.30
C SER A 291 21.47 8.70 -0.55
N ARG A 292 22.70 8.92 -1.04
CA ARG A 292 23.68 9.87 -0.46
C ARG A 292 23.20 11.32 -0.51
N GLU A 293 22.55 11.69 -1.60
CA GLU A 293 22.03 13.05 -1.83
C GLU A 293 20.59 13.23 -1.35
N HIS A 294 19.99 12.19 -0.76
CA HIS A 294 18.64 12.19 -0.21
C HIS A 294 17.56 12.59 -1.22
N TRP A 295 17.68 12.10 -2.46
CA TRP A 295 16.70 12.36 -3.50
C TRP A 295 15.33 11.80 -3.11
N LEU A 296 14.30 12.56 -3.46
CA LEU A 296 12.92 12.14 -3.38
C LEU A 296 12.54 11.47 -4.70
N ILE A 297 12.16 10.20 -4.62
CA ILE A 297 11.75 9.38 -5.75
C ILE A 297 10.21 9.27 -5.74
N ASP A 298 9.61 9.41 -6.91
CA ASP A 298 8.17 9.31 -7.08
C ASP A 298 7.74 7.83 -7.04
N VAL A 299 6.78 7.52 -6.17
CA VAL A 299 6.23 6.18 -5.95
C VAL A 299 4.71 6.22 -6.03
N SER A 300 4.12 5.33 -6.83
CA SER A 300 2.67 5.23 -7.04
C SER A 300 2.15 3.82 -6.82
N ASP A 301 0.89 3.70 -6.40
CA ASP A 301 0.18 2.42 -6.36
C ASP A 301 -0.18 1.97 -7.78
N VAL A 302 0.05 0.69 -8.11
CA VAL A 302 -0.28 0.12 -9.42
C VAL A 302 -1.78 -0.15 -9.57
N ALA A 303 -2.51 -0.36 -8.47
CA ALA A 303 -3.91 -0.76 -8.48
C ALA A 303 -4.89 0.42 -8.64
N ASP A 304 -4.47 1.65 -8.34
CA ASP A 304 -5.33 2.83 -8.39
C ASP A 304 -4.96 3.72 -9.60
N ASP A 305 -5.59 3.45 -10.74
CA ASP A 305 -5.45 4.21 -11.99
C ASP A 305 -6.04 5.65 -11.89
N ARG A 306 -6.57 6.00 -10.71
CA ARG A 306 -7.19 7.31 -10.44
C ARG A 306 -6.18 8.28 -9.87
N SER A 307 -5.27 8.76 -10.71
CA SER A 307 -4.52 10.03 -10.53
C SER A 307 -4.16 10.42 -9.08
N GLN A 308 -3.74 9.48 -8.23
CA GLN A 308 -3.17 9.87 -6.94
C GLN A 308 -1.81 10.48 -7.24
N GLU A 309 -1.56 11.67 -6.70
CA GLU A 309 -0.24 12.30 -6.81
C GLU A 309 0.81 11.31 -6.31
N ALA A 310 1.87 11.12 -7.11
CA ALA A 310 2.94 10.22 -6.74
C ALA A 310 3.55 10.66 -5.39
N MET A 311 3.74 9.69 -4.50
CA MET A 311 4.38 9.92 -3.21
C MET A 311 5.88 10.13 -3.43
N LYS A 312 6.43 11.16 -2.79
CA LYS A 312 7.85 11.46 -2.84
C LYS A 312 8.55 10.79 -1.65
N LEU A 313 9.22 9.67 -1.90
CA LEU A 313 9.89 8.87 -0.88
C LEU A 313 11.42 8.94 -1.01
N GLN A 314 12.10 8.90 0.13
CA GLN A 314 13.56 8.90 0.16
C GLN A 314 14.09 7.47 0.05
N VAL A 315 15.20 7.29 -0.68
CA VAL A 315 15.94 6.02 -0.70
C VAL A 315 16.57 5.79 0.66
N PHE A 316 16.13 4.75 1.36
CA PHE A 316 16.67 4.35 2.65
C PHE A 316 18.03 3.66 2.47
N TYR A 317 18.10 2.60 1.67
CA TYR A 317 19.37 1.99 1.26
C TYR A 317 19.22 1.15 -0.02
N VAL A 318 20.37 0.89 -0.64
CA VAL A 318 20.53 -0.10 -1.72
C VAL A 318 21.33 -1.26 -1.15
N ALA A 319 20.87 -2.49 -1.37
CA ALA A 319 21.55 -3.70 -0.91
C ALA A 319 22.95 -3.81 -1.51
N ASP A 320 23.85 -4.50 -0.82
CA ASP A 320 25.23 -4.74 -1.26
C ASP A 320 25.41 -6.07 -2.00
N HIS A 321 24.34 -6.87 -2.11
CA HIS A 321 24.35 -8.19 -2.74
C HIS A 321 23.44 -8.23 -3.98
N VAL A 322 24.03 -8.57 -5.13
CA VAL A 322 23.31 -8.80 -6.39
C VAL A 322 22.64 -10.17 -6.35
N ASP A 323 21.33 -10.22 -6.61
CA ASP A 323 20.61 -11.50 -6.74
C ASP A 323 21.15 -12.31 -7.94
N GLN A 324 21.50 -13.58 -7.71
CA GLN A 324 22.15 -14.41 -8.75
C GLN A 324 21.23 -14.73 -9.94
N VAL A 325 19.91 -14.75 -9.71
CA VAL A 325 18.92 -15.12 -10.71
C VAL A 325 18.49 -13.87 -11.49
N SER A 326 18.07 -12.82 -10.80
CA SER A 326 17.61 -11.59 -11.48
C SER A 326 18.76 -10.69 -11.93
N ARG A 327 19.97 -10.87 -11.39
CA ARG A 327 21.13 -9.98 -11.57
C ARG A 327 20.83 -8.53 -11.23
N ALA A 328 19.89 -8.30 -10.32
CA ALA A 328 19.47 -6.99 -9.86
C ALA A 328 19.84 -6.80 -8.38
N LEU A 329 20.07 -5.55 -8.01
CA LEU A 329 20.22 -5.08 -6.65
C LEU A 329 18.86 -4.68 -6.10
N ARG A 330 18.59 -5.06 -4.85
CA ARG A 330 17.39 -4.60 -4.15
C ARG A 330 17.63 -3.21 -3.61
N PHE A 331 16.64 -2.35 -3.69
CA PHE A 331 16.66 -1.05 -3.02
C PHE A 331 15.38 -0.88 -2.22
N TYR A 332 15.48 -0.09 -1.16
CA TYR A 332 14.43 0.11 -0.18
C TYR A 332 14.16 1.60 -0.01
N LEU A 333 12.91 2.02 -0.15
CA LEU A 333 12.45 3.35 0.22
C LEU A 333 11.63 3.26 1.50
N SER A 334 11.81 4.21 2.41
CA SER A 334 11.03 4.25 3.65
C SER A 334 9.65 4.85 3.36
N ILE A 335 8.58 4.17 3.78
CA ILE A 335 7.20 4.65 3.63
C ILE A 335 6.48 4.66 4.99
N PRO A 336 6.18 5.85 5.56
CA PRO A 336 5.35 5.94 6.75
C PRO A 336 3.94 5.47 6.42
N ASN A 337 3.27 4.87 7.40
CA ASN A 337 1.97 4.27 7.23
C ASN A 337 0.99 4.81 8.26
N GLU A 338 -0.25 4.97 7.85
CA GLU A 338 -1.31 5.53 8.68
C GLU A 338 -2.47 4.54 8.81
N ILE A 339 -3.15 4.59 9.95
CA ILE A 339 -4.36 3.81 10.21
C ILE A 339 -5.53 4.53 9.54
N ILE A 340 -6.15 3.88 8.55
CA ILE A 340 -7.29 4.44 7.80
C ILE A 340 -8.64 3.98 8.37
N ARG A 341 -8.63 2.94 9.20
CA ARG A 341 -9.82 2.41 9.87
C ARG A 341 -9.46 1.82 11.22
N ASP A 342 -10.30 2.09 12.20
CA ASP A 342 -10.19 1.56 13.56
C ASP A 342 -11.58 1.15 14.02
N ASP A 343 -11.84 -0.16 14.03
CA ASP A 343 -13.10 -0.74 14.50
C ASP A 343 -12.88 -1.35 15.88
N LYS A 344 -13.75 -1.01 16.82
CA LYS A 344 -13.71 -1.58 18.16
C LYS A 344 -15.05 -2.24 18.49
N ASP A 345 -14.98 -3.52 18.84
CA ASP A 345 -16.07 -4.28 19.45
C ASP A 345 -15.88 -4.30 20.99
N ASP A 346 -16.84 -4.89 21.72
CA ASP A 346 -16.82 -4.97 23.18
C ASP A 346 -15.56 -5.69 23.73
N GLU A 347 -14.98 -6.62 22.97
CA GLU A 347 -13.83 -7.45 23.38
C GLU A 347 -12.55 -7.23 22.53
N HIS A 348 -12.69 -6.86 21.25
CA HIS A 348 -11.57 -6.82 20.29
C HIS A 348 -11.48 -5.49 19.53
N ARG A 349 -10.27 -5.08 19.17
CA ARG A 349 -10.00 -3.90 18.31
C ARG A 349 -9.34 -4.37 17.02
N PHE A 350 -9.75 -3.83 15.89
CA PHE A 350 -9.16 -4.12 14.59
C PHE A 350 -8.79 -2.83 13.89
N VAL A 351 -7.60 -2.79 13.30
CA VAL A 351 -7.14 -1.65 12.53
C VAL A 351 -6.83 -2.04 11.10
N ALA A 352 -7.08 -1.12 10.17
CA ALA A 352 -6.64 -1.26 8.79
C ALA A 352 -5.61 -0.17 8.48
N TRP A 353 -4.43 -0.63 8.08
CA TRP A 353 -3.37 0.22 7.57
C TRP A 353 -3.63 0.63 6.12
N GLN A 354 -3.24 1.85 5.75
CA GLN A 354 -3.30 2.35 4.38
C GLN A 354 -2.52 1.43 3.44
N PHE A 355 -1.26 1.16 3.81
CA PHE A 355 -0.34 0.32 3.07
C PHE A 355 -0.25 -1.07 3.70
N ARG A 356 -0.27 -2.10 2.85
CA ARG A 356 -0.19 -3.50 3.29
C ARG A 356 1.03 -4.19 2.67
N PRO A 357 1.80 -4.98 3.44
CA PRO A 357 2.84 -5.82 2.88
C PRO A 357 2.31 -6.71 1.73
N GLY A 358 3.06 -6.78 0.63
CA GLY A 358 2.68 -7.46 -0.61
C GLY A 358 1.93 -6.60 -1.63
N GLN A 359 1.53 -5.38 -1.29
CA GLN A 359 0.94 -4.42 -2.23
C GLN A 359 1.97 -4.01 -3.29
N ARG A 360 1.53 -3.96 -4.55
CA ARG A 360 2.39 -3.63 -5.70
C ARG A 360 2.49 -2.12 -5.86
N MET A 361 3.71 -1.64 -6.00
CA MET A 361 4.03 -0.24 -6.25
C MET A 361 4.81 -0.10 -7.55
N GLU A 362 4.84 1.11 -8.08
CA GLU A 362 5.68 1.53 -9.19
C GLU A 362 6.60 2.65 -8.68
N VAL A 363 7.91 2.50 -8.91
CA VAL A 363 8.92 3.48 -8.51
C VAL A 363 9.50 4.12 -9.78
N LYS A 364 9.46 5.46 -9.87
CA LYS A 364 9.99 6.20 -11.03
C LYS A 364 11.36 6.81 -10.69
N ILE A 365 12.43 6.11 -11.07
CA ILE A 365 13.81 6.51 -10.76
C ILE A 365 14.25 7.59 -11.78
N PRO A 366 14.71 8.78 -11.36
CA PRO A 366 15.18 9.81 -12.28
C PRO A 366 16.46 9.40 -13.01
N LEU A 367 16.49 9.69 -14.31
CA LEU A 367 17.61 9.47 -15.23
C LEU A 367 18.28 10.80 -15.57
N GLY A 368 19.46 11.01 -14.99
CA GLY A 368 20.32 12.15 -15.33
C GLY A 368 19.78 13.50 -14.87
N GLU A 369 20.29 14.57 -15.48
CA GLU A 369 19.92 15.94 -15.13
C GLU A 369 18.56 16.35 -15.71
N PRO A 370 17.79 17.19 -14.99
CA PRO A 370 16.52 17.72 -15.50
C PRO A 370 16.71 18.57 -16.76
N TRP A 371 15.87 18.33 -17.77
CA TRP A 371 15.79 19.14 -18.97
C TRP A 371 14.92 20.38 -18.70
N THR A 372 15.53 21.55 -18.76
CA THR A 372 14.84 22.82 -18.55
C THR A 372 14.23 23.35 -19.84
N ASN A 373 13.21 24.20 -19.72
CA ASN A 373 12.55 24.90 -20.82
C ASN A 373 11.89 24.00 -21.88
N GLN A 374 11.35 22.86 -21.49
CA GLN A 374 10.68 21.93 -22.40
C GLN A 374 9.16 22.09 -22.36
N ILE A 375 8.46 21.58 -23.38
CA ILE A 375 7.00 21.48 -23.39
C ILE A 375 6.62 20.02 -23.10
N VAL A 376 5.90 19.82 -21.99
CA VAL A 376 5.52 18.49 -21.49
C VAL A 376 4.02 18.28 -21.66
N LEU A 377 3.67 17.28 -22.45
CA LEU A 377 2.31 16.97 -22.88
C LEU A 377 1.93 15.54 -22.49
N PRO A 378 0.64 15.26 -22.21
CA PRO A 378 0.16 13.89 -22.12
C PRO A 378 0.26 13.21 -23.50
N PRO A 379 0.41 11.87 -23.56
CA PRO A 379 0.49 11.14 -24.82
C PRO A 379 -0.69 11.37 -25.77
N GLU A 380 -1.88 11.62 -25.22
CA GLU A 380 -3.10 11.87 -26.00
C GLU A 380 -3.12 13.23 -26.74
N ALA A 381 -2.20 14.14 -26.40
CA ALA A 381 -2.07 15.44 -27.05
C ALA A 381 -1.27 15.39 -28.35
N VAL A 382 -0.50 14.31 -28.58
CA VAL A 382 0.44 14.20 -29.68
C VAL A 382 0.06 13.05 -30.59
N VAL A 383 0.10 13.27 -31.90
CA VAL A 383 -0.12 12.24 -32.92
C VAL A 383 1.15 12.00 -33.69
N ASN A 384 1.58 10.74 -33.76
CA ASN A 384 2.69 10.33 -34.60
C ASN A 384 2.13 9.66 -35.87
N GLU A 385 2.46 10.19 -37.05
CA GLU A 385 2.16 9.59 -38.35
C GLU A 385 3.44 9.48 -39.18
N GLY A 386 3.89 8.24 -39.43
CA GLY A 386 5.12 8.01 -40.19
C GLY A 386 6.33 8.61 -39.47
N ALA A 387 6.96 9.61 -40.10
CA ALA A 387 8.11 10.33 -39.55
C ALA A 387 7.72 11.69 -38.93
N GLU A 388 6.44 12.06 -38.99
CA GLU A 388 5.94 13.37 -38.57
C GLU A 388 5.18 13.23 -37.24
N ALA A 389 5.28 14.26 -36.39
CA ALA A 389 4.55 14.34 -35.14
C ALA A 389 3.78 15.67 -35.08
N PHE A 390 2.57 15.62 -34.56
CA PHE A 390 1.65 16.75 -34.59
C PHE A 390 0.97 16.99 -33.25
N VAL A 391 0.72 18.27 -32.96
CA VAL A 391 -0.21 18.74 -31.92
C VAL A 391 -1.31 19.57 -32.56
N PHE A 392 -2.35 19.89 -31.79
CA PHE A 392 -3.45 20.73 -32.24
C PHE A 392 -3.53 21.99 -31.40
N GLU A 393 -3.22 23.13 -32.02
CA GLU A 393 -3.35 24.45 -31.43
C GLU A 393 -4.78 24.95 -31.58
N GLN A 394 -5.35 25.46 -30.49
CA GLN A 394 -6.66 26.05 -30.45
C GLN A 394 -6.58 27.54 -30.77
N THR A 395 -6.88 27.90 -32.02
CA THR A 395 -6.87 29.28 -32.53
C THR A 395 -8.14 30.04 -32.16
N ASP A 396 -9.29 29.34 -32.07
CA ASP A 396 -10.56 29.89 -31.57
C ASP A 396 -11.35 28.82 -30.77
N ARG A 397 -12.54 29.14 -30.25
CA ARG A 397 -13.36 28.25 -29.42
C ARG A 397 -13.65 26.89 -30.03
N ASP A 398 -13.71 26.77 -31.35
CA ASP A 398 -14.04 25.55 -32.08
C ASP A 398 -13.07 25.24 -33.24
N HIS A 399 -12.04 26.07 -33.45
CA HIS A 399 -11.06 25.90 -34.51
C HIS A 399 -9.72 25.42 -33.94
N PHE A 400 -9.17 24.39 -34.59
CA PHE A 400 -7.91 23.74 -34.22
C PHE A 400 -7.01 23.63 -35.43
N ASP A 401 -5.80 24.16 -35.32
CA ASP A 401 -4.78 24.08 -36.36
C ASP A 401 -3.78 22.98 -36.02
N ARG A 402 -3.48 22.13 -37.00
CA ARG A 402 -2.45 21.08 -36.88
C ARG A 402 -1.08 21.73 -36.96
N VAL A 403 -0.27 21.57 -35.92
CA VAL A 403 1.09 22.10 -35.85
C VAL A 403 2.06 20.92 -35.77
N GLU A 404 3.06 20.91 -36.65
CA GLU A 404 4.14 19.91 -36.63
C GLU A 404 5.10 20.20 -35.46
N VAL A 405 5.53 19.17 -34.76
CA VAL A 405 6.40 19.28 -33.58
C VAL A 405 7.53 18.28 -33.61
N HIS A 406 8.65 18.62 -32.99
CA HIS A 406 9.74 17.68 -32.78
C HIS A 406 9.63 17.00 -31.41
N VAL A 407 9.35 15.70 -31.39
CA VAL A 407 9.30 14.90 -30.16
C VAL A 407 10.71 14.47 -29.77
N ILE A 408 11.19 14.95 -28.61
CA ILE A 408 12.53 14.61 -28.08
C ILE A 408 12.49 13.42 -27.12
N TYR A 409 11.34 13.15 -26.49
CA TYR A 409 11.14 12.01 -25.62
C TYR A 409 9.67 11.62 -25.54
N GLN A 410 9.39 10.33 -25.45
CA GLN A 410 8.05 9.80 -25.27
C GLN A 410 8.11 8.50 -24.46
N ASP A 411 7.22 8.38 -23.48
CA ASP A 411 6.90 7.13 -22.79
C ASP A 411 5.38 6.93 -22.70
N LYS A 412 4.95 5.96 -21.88
CA LYS A 412 3.53 5.63 -21.71
C LYS A 412 2.72 6.73 -21.02
N ASP A 413 3.35 7.62 -20.27
CA ASP A 413 2.69 8.59 -19.40
C ASP A 413 2.89 10.03 -19.90
N THR A 414 3.93 10.28 -20.70
CA THR A 414 4.35 11.64 -21.07
C THR A 414 5.03 11.70 -22.44
N VAL A 415 4.80 12.81 -23.14
CA VAL A 415 5.54 13.22 -24.34
C VAL A 415 6.20 14.56 -24.07
N VAL A 416 7.47 14.68 -24.43
CA VAL A 416 8.23 15.92 -24.34
C VAL A 416 8.60 16.33 -25.75
N ILE A 417 8.19 17.53 -26.11
CA ILE A 417 8.51 18.14 -27.40
C ILE A 417 9.56 19.24 -27.20
N GLU A 418 10.41 19.41 -28.20
CA GLU A 418 11.35 20.52 -28.27
C GLU A 418 10.60 21.84 -28.20
N ASN A 419 11.17 22.80 -27.46
CA ASN A 419 10.64 24.15 -27.40
C ASN A 419 11.38 25.04 -28.40
N ASP A 420 10.77 25.23 -29.57
CA ASP A 420 11.18 26.19 -30.61
C ASP A 420 10.69 27.63 -30.34
N GLY A 421 9.84 27.81 -29.32
CA GLY A 421 9.27 29.08 -28.89
C GLY A 421 7.93 29.42 -29.53
N GLU A 422 7.47 28.71 -30.55
CA GLU A 422 6.24 29.05 -31.29
C GLU A 422 4.98 28.72 -30.48
N LEU A 423 5.00 27.58 -29.78
CA LEU A 423 3.85 27.08 -29.02
C LEU A 423 3.72 27.67 -27.62
N ILE A 424 4.65 28.51 -27.15
CA ILE A 424 4.60 29.03 -25.78
C ILE A 424 3.49 30.08 -25.63
N GLY A 425 2.56 29.83 -24.70
CA GLY A 425 1.40 30.70 -24.48
C GLY A 425 0.21 30.38 -25.39
N SER A 426 0.36 29.50 -26.38
CA SER A 426 -0.77 28.96 -27.14
C SER A 426 -1.60 28.00 -26.30
N THR A 427 -2.82 27.73 -26.75
CA THR A 427 -3.70 26.76 -26.10
C THR A 427 -3.69 25.47 -26.91
N LEU A 428 -3.16 24.36 -26.36
CA LEU A 428 -3.15 23.08 -27.07
C LEU A 428 -4.28 22.16 -26.60
N ALA A 429 -4.76 21.33 -27.52
CA ALA A 429 -5.54 20.14 -27.20
C ALA A 429 -4.67 19.13 -26.43
N MET A 430 -5.06 18.84 -25.19
CA MET A 430 -4.34 17.92 -24.32
C MET A 430 -4.91 16.49 -24.35
N SER A 431 -6.02 16.30 -25.05
CA SER A 431 -6.62 15.00 -25.33
C SER A 431 -7.28 15.02 -26.71
N GLY A 432 -7.55 13.83 -27.26
CA GLY A 432 -8.32 13.70 -28.49
C GLY A 432 -7.57 14.06 -29.78
N ALA A 433 -6.25 14.27 -29.73
CA ALA A 433 -5.46 14.69 -30.89
C ALA A 433 -5.54 13.67 -32.05
N TYR A 434 -5.52 12.37 -31.73
CA TYR A 434 -5.65 11.30 -32.74
C TYR A 434 -6.96 11.38 -33.53
N GLN A 435 -8.07 11.67 -32.85
CA GLN A 435 -9.39 11.82 -33.47
C GLN A 435 -9.46 13.08 -34.35
N MET A 436 -8.80 14.17 -33.93
CA MET A 436 -8.69 15.38 -34.74
C MET A 436 -7.90 15.13 -36.02
N HIS A 437 -6.76 14.44 -35.89
CA HIS A 437 -5.94 14.05 -37.03
C HIS A 437 -6.70 13.18 -38.03
N LEU A 438 -7.45 12.18 -37.55
CA LEU A 438 -8.29 11.34 -38.41
C LEU A 438 -9.38 12.16 -39.13
N ALA A 439 -9.96 13.16 -38.46
CA ALA A 439 -10.97 14.03 -39.07
C ALA A 439 -10.38 14.88 -40.21
N ILE A 440 -9.17 15.44 -40.03
CA ILE A 440 -8.45 16.16 -41.09
C ILE A 440 -8.14 15.22 -42.26
N LYS A 441 -7.58 14.04 -41.99
CA LYS A 441 -7.23 13.05 -43.02
C LYS A 441 -8.43 12.62 -43.85
N ASN A 442 -9.58 12.40 -43.22
CA ASN A 442 -10.82 12.06 -43.92
C ASN A 442 -11.36 13.23 -44.77
N LYS A 443 -11.17 14.48 -44.33
CA LYS A 443 -11.53 15.67 -45.11
C LYS A 443 -10.63 15.83 -46.34
N MET A 444 -9.34 15.48 -46.23
CA MET A 444 -8.38 15.50 -47.34
C MET A 444 -8.55 14.32 -48.32
N GLY A 445 -8.91 13.13 -47.85
CA GLY A 445 -9.08 11.93 -48.67
C GLY A 445 -10.40 11.82 -49.45
N GLY A 446 -11.30 12.80 -49.31
CA GLY A 446 -12.66 12.78 -49.88
C GLY A 446 -12.79 13.15 -51.36
N GLY A 447 -11.69 13.36 -52.08
CA GLY A 447 -11.68 13.74 -53.50
C GLY A 447 -11.36 12.58 -54.45
N VAL A 448 -12.25 11.60 -54.59
CA VAL A 448 -12.26 10.74 -55.79
C VAL A 448 -13.50 11.12 -56.61
N ASP A 449 -13.28 11.89 -57.66
CA ASP A 449 -14.29 12.26 -58.66
C ASP A 449 -14.89 10.99 -59.31
N PRO A 450 -16.21 10.74 -59.21
CA PRO A 450 -16.87 9.60 -59.85
C PRO A 450 -17.00 9.74 -61.38
N HIS A 451 -16.57 10.84 -62.01
CA HIS A 451 -16.82 11.11 -63.43
C HIS A 451 -15.61 10.98 -64.36
N ALA A 452 -14.46 10.49 -63.88
CA ALA A 452 -13.32 10.16 -64.74
C ALA A 452 -13.53 8.81 -65.48
N GLY A 453 -14.46 8.77 -66.44
CA GLY A 453 -14.74 7.52 -67.15
C GLY A 453 -15.77 7.53 -68.26
N HIS A 454 -15.86 8.57 -69.10
CA HIS A 454 -16.50 8.44 -70.41
C HIS A 454 -15.78 9.28 -71.47
N THR A 455 -14.95 8.64 -72.28
CA THR A 455 -14.56 9.14 -73.60
C THR A 455 -15.51 8.56 -74.65
N HIS A 456 -16.03 9.45 -75.50
CA HIS A 456 -16.96 9.16 -76.60
C HIS A 456 -16.37 8.34 -77.72
#